data_AF-A0A1G6Z538-F1
#
_entry.id   AF-A0A1G6Z538-F1
#
_cell.length_a   1.000
_cell.length_b   1.000
_cell.length_c   1.000
_cell.angle_alpha   90.00
_cell.angle_beta   90.00
_cell.angle_gamma   90.00
#
_symmetry.space_group_name_H-M   'P 1'
#
loop_
_entity.id
_entity.type
_entity.pdbx_description
1 polymer ?
#
loop_
_entity_poly.entity_id
_entity_poly.type
_entity_poly.pdbx_seq_one_letter_code
_entity_poly.pdbx_strand_id
1 'polypeptide(L)'
;MTDMTAHHALPAGPPPASSLRPGADPKAISAALLPADQEQFKQEFAQTLERMKGTLDLTELHALLEQWRRLAVLQREPDRFHHVVRRAAELRTGRPVPADEPLETTRADAGI
;
A
#
# COMPACT_ATOMS: atom_id res chain seq x y z
N MET A 1 -0.64 34.70 -26.70
CA MET A 1 0.75 34.32 -26.39
C MET A 1 0.82 34.09 -24.88
N THR A 2 0.15 33.03 -24.40
CA THR A 2 0.75 31.80 -23.78
C THR A 2 1.63 32.17 -22.59
N ASP A 3 1.26 31.87 -21.34
CA ASP A 3 1.17 30.50 -20.83
C ASP A 3 0.08 30.35 -19.75
N MET A 4 -0.79 29.35 -19.93
CA MET A 4 -1.84 28.94 -19.00
C MET A 4 -1.31 27.79 -18.15
N THR A 5 -0.48 28.12 -17.16
CA THR A 5 -0.10 27.17 -16.11
C THR A 5 -1.30 26.93 -15.19
N ALA A 6 -2.26 26.13 -15.66
CA ALA A 6 -3.31 25.59 -14.82
C ALA A 6 -2.69 24.51 -13.92
N HIS A 7 -2.10 24.93 -12.81
CA HIS A 7 -1.92 24.04 -11.65
C HIS A 7 -3.31 23.61 -11.21
N HIS A 8 -3.71 22.40 -11.62
CA HIS A 8 -4.95 21.78 -11.21
C HIS A 8 -4.86 21.44 -9.72
N ALA A 9 -5.17 22.41 -8.87
CA ALA A 9 -5.39 22.21 -7.46
C ALA A 9 -6.66 21.35 -7.33
N LEU A 10 -6.49 20.03 -7.19
CA LEU A 10 -7.60 19.14 -6.87
C LEU A 10 -8.18 19.54 -5.50
N PRO A 11 -9.50 19.76 -5.37
CA PRO A 11 -10.11 20.09 -4.08
C PRO A 11 -9.90 18.95 -3.08
N ALA A 12 -9.58 19.32 -1.84
CA ALA A 12 -9.35 18.41 -0.71
C ALA A 12 -10.67 17.79 -0.21
N GLY A 13 -11.26 16.89 -1.01
CA GLY A 13 -12.27 15.93 -0.55
C GLY A 13 -11.62 14.56 -0.32
N PRO A 14 -12.20 13.69 0.52
CA PRO A 14 -11.77 12.29 0.60
C PRO A 14 -11.90 11.67 -0.81
N PRO A 15 -10.87 10.99 -1.33
CA PRO A 15 -10.90 10.48 -2.70
C PRO A 15 -12.09 9.53 -2.86
N PRO A 16 -12.88 9.65 -3.93
CA PRO A 16 -14.05 8.80 -4.16
C PRO A 16 -13.64 7.33 -4.30
N ALA A 17 -14.62 6.42 -4.20
CA ALA A 17 -14.50 4.95 -4.18
C ALA A 17 -13.73 4.28 -5.36
N SER A 18 -13.09 5.06 -6.22
CA SER A 18 -12.13 4.69 -7.27
C SER A 18 -10.66 4.66 -6.81
N SER A 19 -10.36 4.95 -5.55
CA SER A 19 -9.00 5.25 -5.07
C SER A 19 -7.95 4.12 -5.18
N LEU A 20 -8.36 2.84 -5.25
CA LEU A 20 -7.45 1.69 -5.28
C LEU A 20 -7.64 0.75 -6.48
N ARG A 21 -8.27 1.22 -7.57
CA ARG A 21 -8.32 0.46 -8.83
C ARG A 21 -6.91 0.29 -9.42
N PRO A 22 -6.65 -0.70 -10.30
CA PRO A 22 -5.38 -0.79 -11.01
C PRO A 22 -4.99 0.55 -11.62
N GLY A 23 -3.73 0.98 -11.43
CA GLY A 23 -3.27 2.32 -11.77
C GLY A 23 -3.61 3.41 -10.73
N ALA A 24 -3.89 3.02 -9.48
CA ALA A 24 -4.10 3.94 -8.37
C ALA A 24 -2.92 4.90 -8.17
N ASP A 25 -3.24 6.15 -7.83
CA ASP A 25 -2.24 7.16 -7.51
C ASP A 25 -1.43 6.77 -6.25
N PRO A 26 -0.10 7.00 -6.21
CA PRO A 26 0.74 6.69 -5.04
C PRO A 26 0.22 7.29 -3.72
N LYS A 27 -0.38 8.50 -3.76
CA LYS A 27 -0.98 9.14 -2.59
C LYS A 27 -2.20 8.37 -2.10
N ALA A 28 -3.02 7.87 -3.01
CA ALA A 28 -4.20 7.08 -2.67
C ALA A 28 -3.82 5.70 -2.10
N ILE A 29 -2.76 5.08 -2.63
CA ILE A 29 -2.16 3.86 -2.07
C ILE A 29 -1.67 4.13 -0.64
N SER A 30 -0.82 5.15 -0.45
CA SER A 30 -0.29 5.50 0.87
C SER A 30 -1.39 5.78 1.89
N ALA A 31 -2.43 6.54 1.53
CA ALA A 31 -3.51 6.88 2.46
C ALA A 31 -4.34 5.68 2.93
N ALA A 32 -4.31 4.56 2.22
CA ALA A 32 -5.07 3.35 2.53
C ALA A 32 -4.25 2.26 3.24
N LEU A 33 -2.95 2.48 3.43
CA LEU A 33 -2.08 1.58 4.19
C LEU A 33 -2.17 1.83 5.70
N LEU A 34 -1.87 0.82 6.49
CA LEU A 34 -1.63 0.93 7.93
C LEU A 34 -0.43 1.84 8.20
N PRO A 35 -0.37 2.54 9.34
CA PRO A 35 0.70 3.50 9.63
C PRO A 35 2.12 2.95 9.49
N ALA A 36 2.35 1.68 9.88
CA ALA A 36 3.66 1.04 9.74
C ALA A 36 4.08 0.87 8.27
N ASP A 37 3.13 0.43 7.43
CA ASP A 37 3.34 0.18 6.01
C ASP A 37 3.42 1.48 5.18
N GLN A 38 2.81 2.57 5.65
CA GLN A 38 2.89 3.89 4.98
C GLN A 38 4.31 4.40 4.87
N GLU A 39 5.10 4.27 5.94
CA GLU A 39 6.46 4.78 5.98
C GLU A 39 7.38 3.92 5.10
N GLN A 40 7.25 2.60 5.18
CA GLN A 40 7.97 1.68 4.31
C GLN A 40 7.66 1.94 2.83
N PHE A 41 6.39 2.13 2.47
CA PHE A 41 5.99 2.48 1.11
C PHE A 41 6.69 3.74 0.61
N LYS A 42 6.72 4.82 1.40
CA LYS A 42 7.37 6.08 1.01
C LYS A 42 8.87 5.91 0.78
N GLN A 43 9.53 5.13 1.63
CA GLN A 43 10.96 4.87 1.52
C GLN A 43 11.28 4.05 0.26
N GLU A 44 10.57 2.94 0.01
CA GLU A 44 10.77 2.12 -1.18
C GLU A 44 10.43 2.88 -2.47
N PHE A 45 9.37 3.70 -2.45
CA PHE A 45 8.99 4.54 -3.58
C PHE A 45 10.09 5.55 -3.93
N ALA A 46 10.63 6.26 -2.93
CA ALA A 46 11.72 7.22 -3.14
C ALA A 46 12.99 6.53 -3.66
N GLN A 47 13.38 5.39 -3.08
CA GLN A 47 14.55 4.63 -3.52
C GLN A 47 14.40 4.10 -4.95
N THR A 48 13.19 3.69 -5.34
CA THR A 48 12.89 3.21 -6.68
C THR A 48 12.95 4.34 -7.70
N LEU A 49 12.40 5.52 -7.38
CA LEU A 49 12.54 6.70 -8.23
C LEU A 49 14.00 7.11 -8.45
N GLU A 50 14.82 7.08 -7.40
CA GLU A 50 16.26 7.39 -7.54
C GLU A 50 17.00 6.38 -8.42
N ARG A 51 16.70 5.09 -8.30
CA ARG A 51 17.31 4.05 -9.15
C ARG A 51 16.93 4.20 -10.63
N MET A 52 15.72 4.71 -10.89
CA MET A 52 15.16 4.86 -12.22
C MET A 52 15.41 6.24 -12.83
N LYS A 53 16.19 7.09 -12.14
CA LYS A 53 16.51 8.42 -12.61
C LYS A 53 17.34 8.34 -13.89
N GLY A 54 16.85 8.98 -14.96
CA GLY A 54 17.54 9.04 -16.25
C GLY A 54 17.28 7.83 -17.15
N THR A 55 16.41 6.90 -16.77
CA THR A 55 15.85 5.88 -17.67
C THR A 55 14.40 6.21 -18.06
N LEU A 56 13.98 5.71 -19.22
CA LEU A 56 12.57 5.75 -19.65
C LEU A 56 11.81 4.45 -19.31
N ASP A 57 12.50 3.48 -18.71
CA ASP A 57 11.88 2.24 -18.24
C ASP A 57 11.27 2.46 -16.85
N LEU A 58 9.93 2.45 -16.79
CA LEU A 58 9.14 2.61 -15.56
C LEU A 58 8.62 1.28 -14.98
N THR A 59 9.08 0.15 -15.49
CA THR A 59 8.54 -1.19 -15.15
C THR A 59 8.65 -1.48 -13.66
N GLU A 60 9.80 -1.20 -13.04
CA GLU A 60 10.02 -1.46 -11.62
C GLU A 60 9.10 -0.61 -10.73
N LEU A 61 8.91 0.68 -11.07
CA LEU A 61 8.01 1.57 -10.36
C LEU A 61 6.56 1.07 -10.42
N HIS A 62 6.10 0.62 -11.58
CA HIS A 62 4.74 0.10 -11.74
C HIS A 62 4.55 -1.21 -10.96
N ALA A 63 5.55 -2.10 -10.96
CA ALA A 63 5.51 -3.33 -10.18
C ALA A 63 5.41 -3.04 -8.67
N LEU A 64 6.22 -2.09 -8.18
CA LEU A 64 6.18 -1.61 -6.80
C LEU A 64 4.79 -1.06 -6.44
N LEU A 65 4.25 -0.14 -7.24
CA LEU A 65 2.94 0.46 -6.98
C LEU A 65 1.83 -0.59 -6.96
N GLU A 66 1.87 -1.57 -7.87
CA GLU A 66 0.86 -2.62 -7.95
C GLU A 66 0.95 -3.61 -6.77
N GLN A 67 2.14 -3.89 -6.25
CA GLN A 67 2.33 -4.64 -5.01
C GLN A 67 1.71 -3.90 -3.82
N TRP A 68 2.08 -2.64 -3.61
CA TRP A 68 1.57 -1.85 -2.50
C TRP A 68 0.07 -1.56 -2.61
N ARG A 69 -0.47 -1.39 -3.83
CA ARG A 69 -1.91 -1.25 -4.05
C ARG A 69 -2.68 -2.49 -3.60
N ARG A 70 -2.19 -3.71 -3.89
CA ARG A 70 -2.85 -4.94 -3.42
C ARG A 70 -2.88 -5.01 -1.90
N LEU A 71 -1.78 -4.65 -1.24
CA LEU A 71 -1.72 -4.59 0.21
C LEU A 71 -2.69 -3.54 0.77
N ALA A 72 -2.72 -2.34 0.19
CA ALA A 72 -3.66 -1.28 0.57
C ALA A 72 -5.13 -1.71 0.41
N VAL A 73 -5.47 -2.50 -0.62
CA VAL A 73 -6.82 -3.07 -0.78
C VAL A 73 -7.16 -4.01 0.38
N LEU A 74 -6.22 -4.83 0.83
CA LEU A 74 -6.42 -5.72 1.97
C LEU A 74 -6.58 -4.94 3.28
N GLN A 75 -5.77 -3.90 3.48
CA GLN A 75 -5.73 -3.11 4.72
C GLN A 75 -6.86 -2.09 4.86
N ARG A 76 -7.54 -1.74 3.76
CA ARG A 76 -8.68 -0.82 3.75
C ARG A 76 -9.82 -1.26 4.69
N GLU A 77 -9.95 -2.55 4.94
CA GLU A 77 -10.87 -3.13 5.93
C GLU A 77 -10.05 -3.76 7.07
N PRO A 78 -9.67 -3.00 8.12
CA PRO A 78 -8.73 -3.46 9.14
C PRO A 78 -9.16 -4.76 9.83
N ASP A 79 -10.43 -4.88 10.24
CA ASP A 79 -10.93 -6.10 10.88
C ASP A 79 -10.82 -7.32 9.96
N ARG A 80 -11.13 -7.14 8.66
CA ARG A 80 -11.00 -8.18 7.65
C ARG A 80 -9.53 -8.54 7.42
N PHE A 81 -8.64 -7.55 7.37
CA PHE A 81 -7.20 -7.77 7.26
C PHE A 81 -6.67 -8.59 8.44
N HIS A 82 -6.98 -8.18 9.67
CA HIS A 82 -6.62 -8.93 10.89
C HIS A 82 -7.12 -10.38 10.82
N HIS A 83 -8.36 -10.60 10.40
CA HIS A 83 -8.88 -11.96 10.24
C HIS A 83 -8.11 -12.77 9.19
N VAL A 84 -7.78 -12.19 8.04
CA VAL A 84 -7.01 -12.88 6.98
C VAL A 84 -5.60 -13.22 7.47
N VAL A 85 -4.89 -12.26 8.06
CA VAL A 85 -3.54 -12.46 8.59
C VAL A 85 -3.55 -13.56 9.67
N ARG A 86 -4.51 -13.50 10.59
CA ARG A 86 -4.67 -14.53 11.62
C ARG A 86 -4.89 -15.92 11.03
N ARG A 87 -5.80 -16.06 10.07
CA ARG A 87 -6.06 -17.36 9.42
C ARG A 87 -4.84 -17.85 8.64
N ALA A 88 -4.11 -16.97 7.98
CA ALA A 88 -2.87 -17.34 7.29
C ALA A 88 -1.80 -17.84 8.26
N ALA A 89 -1.62 -17.17 9.40
CA ALA A 89 -0.71 -17.61 10.47
C ALA A 89 -1.10 -18.96 11.05
N GLU A 90 -2.38 -19.17 11.36
CA GLU A 90 -2.89 -20.44 11.87
C GLU A 90 -2.67 -21.59 10.88
N LEU A 91 -2.94 -21.36 9.59
CA LEU A 91 -2.73 -22.34 8.53
C LEU A 91 -1.25 -22.68 8.34
N ARG A 92 -0.36 -21.69 8.43
CA ARG A 92 1.08 -21.89 8.23
C ARG A 92 1.76 -22.54 9.44
N THR A 93 1.38 -22.14 10.65
CA THR A 93 1.99 -22.63 11.90
C THR A 93 1.30 -23.88 12.47
N GLY A 94 0.06 -24.17 12.05
CA GLY A 94 -0.76 -25.25 12.58
C GLY A 94 -1.28 -25.00 14.00
N ARG A 95 -1.13 -23.77 14.54
CA ARG A 95 -1.52 -23.41 15.91
C ARG A 95 -2.49 -22.24 15.91
N PRO A 96 -3.45 -22.18 16.86
CA PRO A 96 -4.31 -21.01 17.01
C PRO A 96 -3.49 -19.77 17.40
N VAL A 97 -3.85 -18.62 16.85
CA VAL A 97 -3.24 -17.34 17.21
C VAL A 97 -3.93 -16.76 18.45
N PRO A 98 -3.19 -16.36 19.50
CA PRO A 98 -3.75 -15.72 20.69
C PRO A 98 -4.55 -14.46 20.35
N ALA A 99 -5.62 -14.18 21.11
CA ALA A 99 -6.51 -13.04 20.83
C ALA A 99 -5.85 -11.68 21.09
N ASP A 100 -4.84 -11.65 21.96
CA ASP A 100 -4.05 -10.50 22.37
C ASP A 100 -2.69 -10.39 21.62
N GLU A 101 -2.43 -11.27 20.66
CA GLU A 101 -1.19 -11.22 19.88
C GLU A 101 -1.14 -9.95 19.02
N PRO A 102 -0.01 -9.21 19.04
CA PRO A 102 0.18 -8.06 18.17
C PRO A 102 0.12 -8.44 16.69
N LEU A 103 -0.54 -7.62 15.87
CA LEU A 103 -0.68 -7.87 14.42
C LEU A 103 0.66 -8.14 13.73
N GLU A 104 1.70 -7.40 14.09
CA GLU A 104 3.04 -7.56 13.52
C GLU A 104 3.62 -8.96 13.75
N THR A 105 3.36 -9.55 14.92
CA THR A 105 3.77 -10.92 15.24
C THR A 105 2.98 -11.90 14.38
N THR A 106 1.66 -11.74 14.31
CA THR A 106 0.81 -12.60 13.47
C THR A 106 1.13 -12.48 11.98
N ARG A 107 1.54 -11.29 11.51
CA ARG A 107 2.01 -11.03 10.14
C ARG A 107 3.29 -11.78 9.81
N ALA A 108 4.29 -11.69 10.68
CA ALA A 108 5.51 -12.48 10.56
C ALA A 108 5.18 -13.99 10.56
N ASP A 109 4.22 -14.40 11.40
CA ASP A 109 3.73 -15.77 11.44
C ASP A 109 2.87 -16.19 10.25
N ALA A 110 2.35 -15.25 9.46
CA ALA A 110 1.66 -15.50 8.20
C ALA A 110 2.59 -15.43 6.98
N GLY A 111 3.77 -14.82 7.11
CA GLY A 111 4.65 -14.50 5.99
C GLY A 111 4.15 -13.33 5.14
N ILE A 112 3.50 -12.34 5.76
CA ILE A 112 2.86 -11.16 5.13
C ILE A 112 3.43 -9.86 5.70
#